data_AF-A0A1G2JDC4-F1
#
_entry.id   AF-A0A1G2JDC4-F1
#
_cell.length_a   1.000
_cell.length_b   1.000
_cell.length_c   1.000
_cell.angle_alpha   90.00
_cell.angle_beta   90.00
_cell.angle_gamma   90.00
#
_symmetry.space_group_name_H-M   'P 1'
#
loop_
_entity.id
_entity.type
_entity.pdbx_description
1 polymer ?
#
loop_
_entity_poly.entity_id
_entity_poly.type
_entity_poly.pdbx_seq_one_letter_code
_entity_poly.pdbx_strand_id
1 'polypeptide(L)'
;MQDCILRATTADAILKKDASLCQALDNSAAIDYCYSGVAVGLNDVRICELIKDKSIKKMGENAPYDECYKNIAEKLNDETLCSYIKGDYRASSCYKAISKKKGDISICEKIKGRDNVDFSYYDSCLGYIDQSCSYESDRCDKMMGIGSKNECYKACAKSKKDSVICEKISLPVNYLNRTTDDIKDMENSTKNMCYSMVATAKKDASLCLKIVPSKYGSPTEKEDCIKYINQIINK
;
A
#
# COMPACT_ATOMS: atom_id res chain seq x y z
N MET A 1 0.53 -1.71 -36.98
CA MET A 1 -0.48 -2.55 -37.66
C MET A 1 -0.98 -3.67 -36.75
N GLN A 2 -0.11 -4.45 -36.11
CA GLN A 2 -0.50 -5.60 -35.27
C GLN A 2 -1.29 -5.23 -33.99
N ASP A 3 -1.01 -4.07 -33.37
CA ASP A 3 -1.78 -3.57 -32.21
C ASP A 3 -3.23 -3.19 -32.56
N CYS A 4 -3.48 -2.63 -33.75
CA CYS A 4 -4.84 -2.30 -34.19
C CYS A 4 -5.70 -3.56 -34.40
N ILE A 5 -5.10 -4.61 -34.97
CA ILE A 5 -5.79 -5.90 -35.21
C ILE A 5 -6.15 -6.53 -33.86
N LEU A 6 -5.20 -6.61 -32.92
CA LEU A 6 -5.46 -7.12 -31.57
C LEU A 6 -6.65 -6.42 -30.90
N ARG A 7 -6.68 -5.08 -30.92
CA ARG A 7 -7.75 -4.30 -30.28
C ARG A 7 -9.10 -4.52 -30.97
N ALA A 8 -9.13 -4.53 -32.31
CA ALA A 8 -10.35 -4.76 -33.07
C ALA A 8 -10.92 -6.17 -32.81
N THR A 9 -10.07 -7.20 -32.90
CA THR A 9 -10.48 -8.59 -32.61
C THR A 9 -10.98 -8.75 -31.18
N THR A 10 -10.30 -8.13 -30.21
CA THR A 10 -10.72 -8.17 -28.79
C THR A 10 -12.10 -7.53 -28.61
N ALA A 11 -12.35 -6.38 -29.24
CA ALA A 11 -13.64 -5.70 -29.16
C ALA A 11 -14.77 -6.54 -29.80
N ASP A 12 -14.53 -7.13 -30.97
CA ASP A 12 -15.48 -8.01 -31.64
C ASP A 12 -15.81 -9.26 -30.79
N ALA A 13 -14.78 -9.87 -30.19
CA ALA A 13 -14.92 -11.01 -29.28
C ALA A 13 -15.75 -10.67 -28.05
N ILE A 14 -15.58 -9.48 -27.48
CA ILE A 14 -16.42 -8.99 -26.37
C ILE A 14 -17.87 -8.78 -26.84
N LEU A 15 -18.08 -8.08 -27.96
CA LEU A 15 -19.42 -7.77 -28.48
C LEU A 15 -20.22 -9.04 -28.79
N LYS A 16 -19.56 -10.04 -29.38
CA LYS A 16 -20.16 -11.34 -29.72
C LYS A 16 -20.18 -12.33 -28.57
N LYS A 17 -19.54 -12.00 -27.43
CA LYS A 17 -19.33 -12.90 -26.28
C LYS A 17 -18.69 -14.23 -26.69
N ASP A 18 -17.76 -14.16 -27.64
CA ASP A 18 -17.11 -15.31 -28.25
C ASP A 18 -15.60 -15.14 -28.22
N ALA A 19 -14.98 -15.76 -27.21
CA ALA A 19 -13.53 -15.73 -27.03
C ALA A 19 -12.78 -16.49 -28.13
N SER A 20 -13.44 -17.42 -28.86
CA SER A 20 -12.77 -18.20 -29.91
C SER A 20 -12.26 -17.32 -31.05
N LEU A 21 -12.83 -16.14 -31.23
CA LEU A 21 -12.38 -15.15 -32.21
C LEU A 21 -10.93 -14.70 -31.97
N CYS A 22 -10.40 -14.83 -30.75
CA CYS A 22 -8.97 -14.57 -30.47
C CYS A 22 -8.03 -15.49 -31.25
N GLN A 23 -8.49 -16.66 -31.71
CA GLN A 23 -7.69 -17.61 -32.50
C GLN A 23 -7.40 -17.10 -33.92
N ALA A 24 -8.06 -16.02 -34.36
CA ALA A 24 -7.78 -15.38 -35.64
C ALA A 24 -6.49 -14.54 -35.65
N LEU A 25 -5.80 -14.42 -34.51
CA LEU A 25 -4.55 -13.68 -34.38
C LEU A 25 -3.34 -14.59 -34.63
N ASP A 26 -2.32 -14.07 -35.32
CA ASP A 26 -1.15 -14.89 -35.76
C ASP A 26 -0.03 -15.02 -34.72
N ASN A 27 -0.14 -14.33 -33.58
CA ASN A 27 0.91 -14.27 -32.57
C ASN A 27 0.38 -14.78 -31.24
N SER A 28 1.05 -15.76 -30.63
CA SER A 28 0.64 -16.36 -29.35
C SER A 28 0.51 -15.32 -28.22
N ALA A 29 1.39 -14.32 -28.16
CA ALA A 29 1.26 -13.25 -27.17
C ALA A 29 -0.01 -12.43 -27.43
N ALA A 30 -0.31 -12.09 -28.70
CA ALA A 30 -1.53 -11.37 -29.06
C ALA A 30 -2.79 -12.19 -28.75
N ILE A 31 -2.76 -13.50 -28.99
CA ILE A 31 -3.85 -14.41 -28.59
C ILE A 31 -4.07 -14.36 -27.07
N ASP A 32 -3.02 -14.48 -26.28
CA ASP A 32 -3.08 -14.44 -24.82
C ASP A 32 -3.61 -13.08 -24.31
N TYR A 33 -3.21 -11.97 -24.92
CA TYR A 33 -3.76 -10.65 -24.62
C TYR A 33 -5.23 -10.51 -24.99
N CYS A 34 -5.63 -11.06 -26.13
CA CYS A 34 -7.03 -11.06 -26.55
C CYS A 34 -7.89 -11.81 -25.53
N TYR A 35 -7.50 -13.02 -25.13
CA TYR A 35 -8.22 -13.77 -24.09
C TYR A 35 -8.30 -12.99 -22.78
N SER A 36 -7.18 -12.38 -22.34
CA SER A 36 -7.16 -11.53 -21.14
C SER A 36 -8.15 -10.36 -21.25
N GLY A 37 -8.16 -9.65 -22.39
CA GLY A 37 -9.08 -8.54 -22.64
C GLY A 37 -10.55 -8.96 -22.69
N VAL A 38 -10.86 -10.07 -23.36
CA VAL A 38 -12.22 -10.62 -23.43
C VAL A 38 -12.71 -11.05 -22.06
N ALA A 39 -11.87 -11.75 -21.28
CA ALA A 39 -12.19 -12.16 -19.92
C ALA A 39 -12.55 -10.96 -19.03
N VAL A 40 -11.76 -9.89 -19.08
CA VAL A 40 -12.01 -8.65 -18.32
C VAL A 40 -13.25 -7.91 -18.83
N GLY A 41 -13.45 -7.87 -20.15
CA GLY A 41 -14.62 -7.23 -20.76
C GLY A 41 -15.93 -7.90 -20.34
N LEU A 42 -15.93 -9.24 -20.28
CA LEU A 42 -17.09 -10.06 -19.94
C LEU A 42 -17.20 -10.42 -18.45
N ASN A 43 -16.18 -10.12 -17.64
CA ASN A 43 -16.03 -10.61 -16.27
C ASN A 43 -16.07 -12.14 -16.15
N ASP A 44 -15.52 -12.85 -17.13
CA ASP A 44 -15.53 -14.32 -17.17
C ASP A 44 -14.13 -14.88 -16.95
N VAL A 45 -13.86 -15.29 -15.71
CA VAL A 45 -12.56 -15.83 -15.28
C VAL A 45 -12.18 -17.12 -16.01
N ARG A 46 -13.15 -17.86 -16.54
CA ARG A 46 -12.88 -19.12 -17.27
C ARG A 46 -12.08 -18.85 -18.55
N ILE A 47 -12.21 -17.66 -19.12
CA ILE A 47 -11.46 -17.24 -20.31
C ILE A 47 -9.97 -17.01 -19.96
N CYS A 48 -9.64 -16.60 -18.73
CA CYS A 48 -8.24 -16.49 -18.29
C CYS A 48 -7.51 -17.84 -18.40
N GLU A 49 -8.21 -18.97 -18.29
CA GLU A 49 -7.61 -20.30 -18.40
C GLU A 49 -7.19 -20.68 -19.82
N LEU A 50 -7.70 -19.97 -20.83
CA LEU A 50 -7.32 -20.14 -22.24
C LEU A 50 -5.97 -19.52 -22.58
N ILE A 51 -5.44 -18.67 -21.69
CA ILE A 51 -4.12 -18.06 -21.84
C ILE A 51 -3.04 -19.13 -21.68
N LYS A 52 -2.14 -19.21 -22.67
CA LYS A 52 -1.10 -20.23 -22.73
C LYS A 52 0.10 -19.88 -21.87
N ASP A 53 0.58 -18.64 -21.93
CA ASP A 53 1.70 -18.21 -21.09
C ASP A 53 1.26 -17.92 -19.65
N LYS A 54 1.42 -18.94 -18.80
CA LYS A 54 1.19 -18.89 -17.34
C LYS A 54 2.49 -18.72 -16.55
N SER A 55 3.61 -18.38 -17.21
CA SER A 55 4.91 -18.27 -16.55
C SER A 55 4.96 -17.09 -15.58
N ILE A 56 5.70 -17.26 -14.48
CA ILE A 56 5.92 -16.17 -13.52
C ILE A 56 6.81 -15.13 -14.18
N LYS A 57 6.28 -13.93 -14.36
CA LYS A 57 7.00 -12.80 -14.96
C LYS A 57 7.53 -11.87 -13.90
N LYS A 58 8.69 -11.25 -14.16
CA LYS A 58 9.26 -10.22 -13.28
C LYS A 58 8.40 -8.96 -13.27
N MET A 59 8.72 -8.05 -12.35
CA MET A 59 8.08 -6.75 -12.30
C MET A 59 8.35 -5.96 -13.58
N GLY A 60 7.30 -5.35 -14.14
CA GLY A 60 7.38 -4.60 -15.41
C GLY A 60 7.31 -5.48 -16.66
N GLU A 61 7.38 -6.80 -16.53
CA GLU A 61 7.13 -7.72 -17.65
C GLU A 61 5.63 -7.95 -17.85
N ASN A 62 5.29 -8.35 -19.06
CA ASN A 62 3.93 -8.63 -19.46
C ASN A 62 3.50 -10.04 -19.03
N ALA A 63 2.47 -10.13 -18.19
CA ALA A 63 1.90 -11.38 -17.68
C ALA A 63 0.39 -11.43 -17.95
N PRO A 64 -0.05 -11.78 -19.17
CA PRO A 64 -1.46 -11.71 -19.54
C PRO A 64 -2.36 -12.56 -18.63
N TYR A 65 -1.88 -13.72 -18.15
CA TYR A 65 -2.59 -14.58 -17.22
C TYR A 65 -2.81 -13.91 -15.86
N ASP A 66 -1.73 -13.41 -15.24
CA ASP A 66 -1.81 -12.75 -13.93
C ASP A 66 -2.65 -11.47 -13.98
N GLU A 67 -2.47 -10.63 -15.02
CA GLU A 67 -3.25 -9.40 -15.19
C GLU A 67 -4.73 -9.70 -15.51
N CYS A 68 -5.05 -10.82 -16.16
CA CYS A 68 -6.43 -11.25 -16.39
C CYS A 68 -7.18 -11.42 -15.05
N TYR A 69 -6.63 -12.26 -14.17
CA TYR A 69 -7.21 -12.50 -12.85
C TYR A 69 -7.25 -11.24 -12.00
N LYS A 70 -6.15 -10.48 -11.94
CA LYS A 70 -6.07 -9.24 -11.16
C LYS A 70 -7.14 -8.22 -11.58
N ASN A 71 -7.28 -7.96 -12.88
CA ASN A 71 -8.22 -6.95 -13.36
C ASN A 71 -9.68 -7.35 -13.09
N ILE A 72 -10.02 -8.64 -13.23
CA ILE A 72 -11.36 -9.13 -12.88
C ILE A 72 -11.57 -9.04 -11.36
N ALA A 73 -10.59 -9.46 -10.55
CA ALA A 73 -10.63 -9.38 -9.10
C ALA A 73 -10.90 -7.95 -8.61
N GLU A 74 -10.16 -6.96 -9.11
CA GLU A 74 -10.32 -5.55 -8.75
C GLU A 74 -11.66 -4.97 -9.25
N LYS A 75 -12.11 -5.36 -10.44
CA LYS A 75 -13.39 -4.91 -11.01
C LYS A 75 -14.58 -5.44 -10.22
N LEU A 76 -14.53 -6.70 -9.80
CA LEU A 76 -15.58 -7.37 -9.03
C LEU A 76 -15.45 -7.17 -7.52
N ASN A 77 -14.34 -6.63 -7.03
CA ASN A 77 -13.97 -6.64 -5.60
C ASN A 77 -13.96 -8.05 -5.02
N ASP A 78 -13.46 -9.04 -5.77
CA ASP A 78 -13.39 -10.42 -5.32
C ASP A 78 -11.93 -10.79 -5.06
N GLU A 79 -11.49 -10.75 -3.80
CA GLU A 79 -10.10 -11.05 -3.46
C GLU A 79 -9.77 -12.53 -3.58
N THR A 80 -10.76 -13.42 -3.67
CA THR A 80 -10.49 -14.85 -3.86
C THR A 80 -9.82 -15.11 -5.21
N LEU A 81 -10.09 -14.26 -6.21
CA LEU A 81 -9.45 -14.34 -7.52
C LEU A 81 -7.94 -14.02 -7.49
N CYS A 82 -7.47 -13.27 -6.50
CA CYS A 82 -6.05 -12.97 -6.36
C CYS A 82 -5.19 -14.22 -6.06
N SER A 83 -5.78 -15.31 -5.54
CA SER A 83 -5.03 -16.56 -5.27
C SER A 83 -4.66 -17.34 -6.54
N TYR A 84 -5.27 -17.02 -7.68
CA TYR A 84 -4.97 -17.67 -8.96
C TYR A 84 -3.73 -17.06 -9.65
N ILE A 85 -3.35 -15.85 -9.24
CA ILE A 85 -2.18 -15.12 -9.76
C ILE A 85 -0.89 -15.85 -9.36
N LYS A 86 0.00 -16.10 -10.33
CA LYS A 86 1.23 -16.86 -10.13
C LYS A 86 2.38 -15.99 -9.60
N GLY A 87 2.50 -14.76 -10.11
CA GLY A 87 3.51 -13.82 -9.63
C GLY A 87 3.17 -13.27 -8.24
N ASP A 88 3.98 -13.59 -7.24
CA ASP A 88 3.72 -13.17 -5.84
C ASP A 88 3.56 -11.65 -5.69
N TYR A 89 4.32 -10.85 -6.44
CA TYR A 89 4.18 -9.39 -6.41
C TYR A 89 2.83 -8.92 -6.98
N ARG A 90 2.35 -9.54 -8.08
CA ARG A 90 1.05 -9.20 -8.69
C ARG A 90 -0.10 -9.65 -7.80
N ALA A 91 0.02 -10.83 -7.19
CA ALA A 91 -0.94 -11.33 -6.22
C ALA A 91 -1.03 -10.38 -5.01
N SER A 92 0.12 -9.95 -4.48
CA SER A 92 0.19 -8.98 -3.38
C SER A 92 -0.44 -7.63 -3.75
N SER A 93 -0.17 -7.14 -4.96
CA SER A 93 -0.79 -5.92 -5.49
C SER A 93 -2.32 -6.05 -5.62
N CYS A 94 -2.81 -7.19 -6.06
CA CYS A 94 -4.25 -7.49 -6.18
C CYS A 94 -4.94 -7.43 -4.81
N TYR A 95 -4.41 -8.16 -3.81
CA TYR A 95 -4.93 -8.13 -2.44
C TYR A 95 -4.93 -6.72 -1.85
N LYS A 96 -3.84 -5.97 -2.06
CA LYS A 96 -3.73 -4.58 -1.60
C LYS A 96 -4.79 -3.67 -2.23
N ALA A 97 -5.00 -3.76 -3.54
CA ALA A 97 -5.98 -2.92 -4.23
C ALA A 97 -7.41 -3.19 -3.72
N ILE A 98 -7.76 -4.46 -3.50
CA ILE A 98 -9.08 -4.85 -3.01
C ILE A 98 -9.24 -4.53 -1.53
N SER A 99 -8.21 -4.77 -0.71
CA SER A 99 -8.17 -4.36 0.71
C SER A 99 -8.48 -2.88 0.86
N LYS A 100 -7.83 -2.02 0.05
CA LYS A 100 -8.10 -0.59 0.02
C LYS A 100 -9.54 -0.28 -0.38
N LYS A 101 -10.04 -0.89 -1.46
CA LYS A 101 -11.37 -0.60 -2.00
C LYS A 101 -12.51 -1.07 -1.07
N LYS A 102 -12.29 -2.14 -0.30
CA LYS A 102 -13.22 -2.64 0.71
C LYS A 102 -13.06 -1.98 2.08
N GLY A 103 -11.92 -1.34 2.35
CA GLY A 103 -11.57 -0.88 3.70
C GLY A 103 -11.28 -2.02 4.68
N ASP A 104 -10.92 -3.22 4.17
CA ASP A 104 -10.75 -4.43 4.97
C ASP A 104 -9.27 -4.84 5.00
N ILE A 105 -8.60 -4.57 6.14
CA ILE A 105 -7.19 -4.93 6.35
C ILE A 105 -6.96 -6.43 6.47
N SER A 106 -7.98 -7.23 6.79
CA SER A 106 -7.81 -8.69 6.93
C SER A 106 -7.42 -9.34 5.61
N ILE A 107 -7.73 -8.68 4.49
CA ILE A 107 -7.30 -9.10 3.15
C ILE A 107 -5.77 -9.06 3.01
N CYS A 108 -5.08 -8.13 3.70
CA CYS A 108 -3.62 -8.08 3.69
C CYS A 108 -2.98 -9.35 4.27
N GLU A 109 -3.68 -10.07 5.16
CA GLU A 109 -3.20 -11.32 5.74
C GLU A 109 -3.03 -12.43 4.67
N LYS A 110 -3.66 -12.28 3.50
CA LYS A 110 -3.54 -13.23 2.37
C LYS A 110 -2.25 -13.03 1.55
N ILE A 111 -1.48 -11.99 1.83
CA ILE A 111 -0.19 -11.72 1.17
C ILE A 111 0.86 -12.75 1.63
N LYS A 112 1.50 -13.42 0.67
CA LYS A 112 2.61 -14.34 0.95
C LYS A 112 3.87 -13.59 1.35
N GLY A 113 4.72 -14.23 2.16
CA GLY A 113 5.98 -13.64 2.60
C GLY A 113 5.81 -12.46 3.56
N ARG A 114 4.61 -12.26 4.12
CA ARG A 114 4.29 -11.17 5.05
C ARG A 114 5.18 -11.13 6.30
N ASP A 115 5.72 -12.27 6.72
CA ASP A 115 6.58 -12.38 7.91
C ASP A 115 8.04 -11.97 7.61
N ASN A 116 8.38 -11.70 6.35
CA ASN A 116 9.69 -11.21 5.98
C ASN A 116 9.74 -9.69 6.12
N VAL A 117 10.63 -9.20 6.99
CA VAL A 117 10.86 -7.77 7.26
C VAL A 117 11.28 -6.96 6.02
N ASP A 118 11.88 -7.60 5.01
CA ASP A 118 12.21 -6.96 3.74
C ASP A 118 10.97 -6.85 2.81
N PHE A 119 9.86 -7.48 3.17
CA PHE A 119 8.66 -7.58 2.34
C PHE A 119 7.73 -6.37 2.48
N SER A 120 8.11 -5.30 1.79
CA SER A 120 7.39 -4.01 1.77
C SER A 120 5.91 -4.08 1.38
N TYR A 121 5.45 -5.13 0.67
CA TYR A 121 4.07 -5.19 0.19
C TYR A 121 3.03 -5.38 1.29
N TYR A 122 3.36 -6.11 2.37
CA TYR A 122 2.43 -6.31 3.49
C TYR A 122 2.22 -5.02 4.27
N ASP A 123 3.31 -4.38 4.71
CA ASP A 123 3.27 -3.05 5.33
C ASP A 123 2.58 -2.01 4.42
N SER A 124 2.87 -2.06 3.11
CA SER A 124 2.22 -1.20 2.12
C SER A 124 0.73 -1.51 1.95
N CYS A 125 0.28 -2.75 2.19
CA CYS A 125 -1.14 -3.06 2.20
C CYS A 125 -1.82 -2.43 3.43
N LEU A 126 -1.20 -2.59 4.61
CA LEU A 126 -1.70 -2.02 5.86
C LEU A 126 -1.74 -0.47 5.82
N GLY A 127 -0.74 0.18 5.22
CA GLY A 127 -0.61 1.64 5.25
C GLY A 127 -1.59 2.43 4.36
N TYR A 128 -2.24 1.80 3.37
CA TYR A 128 -3.02 2.52 2.35
C TYR A 128 -4.51 2.73 2.67
N ILE A 129 -5.01 2.14 3.75
CA ILE A 129 -6.39 2.40 4.20
C ILE A 129 -6.39 3.76 4.90
N ASP A 130 -6.84 4.76 4.15
CA ASP A 130 -7.05 6.19 4.43
C ASP A 130 -6.19 6.89 5.50
N GLN A 131 -5.82 8.14 5.24
CA GLN A 131 -5.22 9.05 6.23
C GLN A 131 -6.08 9.24 7.51
N SER A 132 -7.30 8.69 7.53
CA SER A 132 -8.03 8.40 8.75
C SER A 132 -7.53 7.10 9.35
N CYS A 133 -6.90 7.13 10.52
CA CYS A 133 -6.76 5.93 11.34
C CYS A 133 -8.16 5.54 11.85
N SER A 134 -8.95 4.95 10.95
CA SER A 134 -10.39 4.79 11.08
C SER A 134 -10.79 3.55 11.85
N TYR A 135 -9.93 2.56 12.06
CA TYR A 135 -10.22 1.47 12.99
C TYR A 135 -8.93 0.77 13.44
N GLU A 136 -8.81 0.63 14.77
CA GLU A 136 -7.77 -0.04 15.56
C GLU A 136 -6.33 0.50 15.45
N SER A 137 -5.73 0.86 16.60
CA SER A 137 -4.30 1.18 16.68
C SER A 137 -3.40 -0.02 16.35
N ASP A 138 -4.01 -1.21 16.31
CA ASP A 138 -3.40 -2.52 16.23
C ASP A 138 -2.86 -2.79 14.82
N ARG A 139 -3.32 -2.04 13.82
CA ARG A 139 -2.77 -2.12 12.45
C ARG A 139 -1.31 -1.71 12.40
N CYS A 140 -0.94 -0.60 13.05
CA CYS A 140 0.46 -0.18 13.10
C CYS A 140 1.29 -1.22 13.87
N ASP A 141 0.69 -1.88 14.87
CA ASP A 141 1.35 -2.92 15.65
C ASP A 141 1.74 -4.13 14.79
N LYS A 142 0.92 -4.45 13.76
CA LYS A 142 1.15 -5.53 12.78
C LYS A 142 2.22 -5.23 11.72
N MET A 143 2.68 -3.99 11.58
CA MET A 143 3.71 -3.64 10.59
C MET A 143 5.08 -4.17 11.03
N MET A 144 5.83 -4.71 10.08
CA MET A 144 7.15 -5.31 10.34
C MET A 144 8.27 -4.27 10.21
N GLY A 145 8.18 -3.38 9.22
CA GLY A 145 9.14 -2.31 8.99
C GLY A 145 9.00 -1.20 10.02
N ILE A 146 10.02 -1.02 10.85
CA ILE A 146 9.99 -0.02 11.94
C ILE A 146 9.72 1.40 11.44
N GLY A 147 10.26 1.76 10.26
CA GLY A 147 9.98 3.04 9.60
C GLY A 147 8.51 3.17 9.25
N SER A 148 7.95 2.21 8.51
CA SER A 148 6.53 2.15 8.16
C SER A 148 5.62 2.23 9.39
N LYS A 149 5.98 1.49 10.44
CA LYS A 149 5.27 1.43 11.72
C LYS A 149 5.25 2.78 12.42
N ASN A 150 6.41 3.44 12.53
CA ASN A 150 6.50 4.75 13.16
C ASN A 150 5.79 5.85 12.35
N GLU A 151 5.86 5.80 11.01
CA GLU A 151 5.05 6.67 10.14
C GLU A 151 3.54 6.45 10.34
N CYS A 152 3.12 5.18 10.49
CA CYS A 152 1.73 4.83 10.79
C CYS A 152 1.27 5.46 12.12
N TYR A 153 2.05 5.33 13.19
CA TYR A 153 1.72 5.96 14.47
C TYR A 153 1.65 7.49 14.36
N LYS A 154 2.57 8.14 13.65
CA LYS A 154 2.52 9.61 13.42
C LYS A 154 1.25 10.03 12.71
N ALA A 155 0.87 9.33 11.65
CA ALA A 155 -0.36 9.60 10.92
C ALA A 155 -1.59 9.40 11.82
N CYS A 156 -1.61 8.33 12.62
CA CYS A 156 -2.70 8.08 13.57
C CYS A 156 -2.80 9.12 14.67
N ALA A 157 -1.67 9.50 15.28
CA ALA A 157 -1.62 10.52 16.31
C ALA A 157 -2.21 11.84 15.80
N LYS A 158 -1.80 12.27 14.60
CA LYS A 158 -2.32 13.48 13.94
C LYS A 158 -3.81 13.38 13.63
N SER A 159 -4.24 12.29 13.00
CA SER A 159 -5.62 12.09 12.54
C SER A 159 -6.61 12.01 13.71
N LYS A 160 -6.28 11.20 14.73
CA LYS A 160 -7.09 11.06 15.95
C LYS A 160 -6.94 12.23 16.92
N LYS A 161 -5.97 13.12 16.66
CA LYS A 161 -5.53 14.16 17.59
C LYS A 161 -5.22 13.54 18.96
N ASP A 162 -4.46 12.45 18.98
CA ASP A 162 -4.10 11.76 20.21
C ASP A 162 -2.57 11.68 20.35
N SER A 163 -2.03 12.50 21.25
CA SER A 163 -0.60 12.56 21.51
C SER A 163 -0.05 11.32 22.21
N VAL A 164 -0.91 10.51 22.86
CA VAL A 164 -0.48 9.27 23.54
C VAL A 164 0.06 8.27 22.52
N ILE A 165 -0.45 8.29 21.29
CA ILE A 165 0.03 7.45 20.20
C ILE A 165 1.51 7.72 19.87
N CYS A 166 2.00 8.96 20.05
CA CYS A 166 3.40 9.29 19.84
C CYS A 166 4.34 8.50 20.77
N GLU A 167 3.86 8.05 21.94
CA GLU A 167 4.65 7.24 22.86
C GLU A 167 4.88 5.80 22.36
N LYS A 168 4.07 5.33 21.40
CA LYS A 168 4.25 4.01 20.76
C LYS A 168 5.44 3.98 19.78
N ILE A 169 5.93 5.14 19.34
CA ILE A 169 7.09 5.25 18.46
C ILE A 169 8.31 4.73 19.21
N SER A 170 9.01 3.76 18.64
CA SER A 170 10.23 3.20 19.22
C SER A 170 11.21 2.77 18.14
N LEU A 171 12.49 2.65 18.51
CA LEU A 171 13.54 2.09 17.65
C LEU A 171 14.25 0.94 18.39
N PRO A 172 14.60 -0.17 17.71
CA PRO A 172 15.31 -1.27 18.35
C PRO A 172 16.75 -0.88 18.73
N VAL A 173 17.28 -1.47 19.81
CA VAL A 173 18.57 -1.10 20.45
C VAL A 173 19.80 -1.29 19.55
N ASN A 174 19.68 -2.01 18.43
CA ASN A 174 20.75 -2.16 17.43
C ASN A 174 20.34 -1.68 16.03
N TYR A 175 19.47 -0.67 15.96
CA TYR A 175 19.02 -0.11 14.68
C TYR A 175 20.19 0.51 13.91
N LEU A 176 20.49 -0.04 12.73
CA LEU A 176 21.56 0.42 11.84
C LEU A 176 22.97 0.43 12.49
N ASN A 177 23.26 -0.50 13.42
CA ASN A 177 24.55 -0.60 14.12
C ASN A 177 24.97 0.70 14.84
N ARG A 178 24.00 1.43 15.40
CA ARG A 178 24.24 2.70 16.11
C ARG A 178 24.34 2.53 17.61
N THR A 179 24.89 3.53 18.28
CA THR A 179 24.96 3.58 19.74
C THR A 179 23.57 3.78 20.35
N THR A 180 23.39 3.36 21.60
CA THR A 180 22.13 3.55 22.33
C THR A 180 21.74 5.02 22.42
N ASP A 181 22.71 5.93 22.60
CA ASP A 181 22.46 7.36 22.67
C ASP A 181 22.00 7.93 21.32
N ASP A 182 22.64 7.53 20.21
CA ASP A 182 22.19 7.93 18.86
C ASP A 182 20.78 7.39 18.55
N ILE A 183 20.43 6.18 19.05
CA ILE A 183 19.09 5.59 18.89
C ILE A 183 18.05 6.40 19.66
N LYS A 184 18.36 6.78 20.90
CA LYS A 184 17.50 7.62 21.73
C LYS A 184 17.28 8.99 21.10
N ASP A 185 18.32 9.59 20.53
CA ASP A 185 18.21 10.85 19.80
C ASP A 185 17.31 10.75 18.56
N MET A 186 17.42 9.68 17.76
CA MET A 186 16.51 9.47 16.63
C MET A 186 15.07 9.21 17.06
N GLU A 187 14.87 8.44 18.13
CA GLU A 187 13.54 8.19 18.68
C GLU A 187 12.91 9.50 19.15
N ASN A 188 13.66 10.32 19.91
CA ASN A 188 13.24 11.64 20.34
C ASN A 188 12.90 12.54 19.14
N SER A 189 13.76 12.60 18.12
CA SER A 189 13.50 13.37 16.90
C SER A 189 12.20 12.94 16.22
N THR A 190 11.94 11.63 16.14
CA THR A 190 10.71 11.09 15.54
C THR A 190 9.47 11.41 16.38
N LYS A 191 9.58 11.32 17.72
CA LYS A 191 8.52 11.69 18.67
C LYS A 191 8.24 13.18 18.65
N ASN A 192 9.26 14.03 18.59
CA ASN A 192 9.13 15.48 18.48
C ASN A 192 8.29 15.86 17.25
N MET A 193 8.60 15.27 16.09
CA MET A 193 7.82 15.47 14.88
C MET A 193 6.35 15.08 15.07
N CYS A 194 6.10 13.94 15.72
CA CYS A 194 4.75 13.49 16.07
C CYS A 194 4.01 14.52 16.93
N TYR A 195 4.63 15.00 18.02
CA TYR A 195 4.03 15.99 18.90
C TYR A 195 3.70 17.29 18.19
N SER A 196 4.60 17.80 17.36
CA SER A 196 4.36 19.00 16.53
C SER A 196 3.17 18.82 15.58
N MET A 197 3.03 17.64 14.96
CA MET A 197 1.89 17.32 14.09
C MET A 197 0.56 17.30 14.86
N VAL A 198 0.52 16.70 16.05
CA VAL A 198 -0.68 16.65 16.89
C VAL A 198 -1.02 18.04 17.46
N ALA A 199 -0.01 18.79 17.93
CA ALA A 199 -0.17 20.17 18.40
C ALA A 199 -0.82 21.03 17.33
N THR A 200 -0.37 20.90 16.07
CA THR A 200 -0.96 21.60 14.91
C THR A 200 -2.40 21.18 14.65
N ALA A 201 -2.68 19.88 14.65
CA ALA A 201 -4.02 19.36 14.40
C ALA A 201 -5.04 19.73 15.50
N LYS A 202 -4.56 19.87 16.75
CA LYS A 202 -5.36 20.35 17.89
C LYS A 202 -5.43 21.87 18.02
N LYS A 203 -4.48 22.60 17.42
CA LYS A 203 -4.18 23.99 17.78
C LYS A 203 -3.90 24.12 19.29
N ASP A 204 -3.09 23.22 19.83
CA ASP A 204 -2.76 23.15 21.26
C ASP A 204 -1.24 23.21 21.47
N ALA A 205 -0.76 24.38 21.88
CA ALA A 205 0.67 24.63 22.09
C ALA A 205 1.23 23.89 23.31
N SER A 206 0.38 23.42 24.25
CA SER A 206 0.85 22.67 25.42
C SER A 206 1.52 21.35 25.02
N LEU A 207 1.13 20.78 23.88
CA LEU A 207 1.74 19.56 23.34
C LEU A 207 3.18 19.79 22.86
N CYS A 208 3.55 21.01 22.45
CA CYS A 208 4.94 21.33 22.10
C CYS A 208 5.87 21.21 23.32
N LEU A 209 5.35 21.28 24.57
CA LEU A 209 6.16 21.11 25.78
C LEU A 209 6.75 19.69 25.93
N LYS A 210 6.18 18.71 25.22
CA LYS A 210 6.69 17.32 25.18
C LYS A 210 7.89 17.13 24.25
N ILE A 211 8.23 18.15 23.45
CA ILE A 211 9.40 18.13 22.57
C ILE A 211 10.66 18.25 23.43
N VAL A 212 11.60 17.32 23.22
CA VAL A 212 12.88 17.27 23.95
C VAL A 212 14.04 17.47 22.99
N PRO A 213 15.20 18.01 23.43
CA PRO A 213 16.37 18.13 22.58
C PRO A 213 16.81 16.78 22.00
N SER A 214 17.23 16.78 20.73
CA SER A 214 17.87 15.64 20.08
C SER A 214 18.98 16.09 19.13
N LYS A 215 19.99 15.25 18.94
CA LYS A 215 21.10 15.50 18.01
C LYS A 215 20.66 15.73 16.55
N TYR A 216 19.52 15.18 16.15
CA TYR A 216 18.99 15.27 14.77
C TYR A 216 17.93 16.37 14.60
N GLY A 217 17.49 17.01 15.70
CA GLY A 217 16.52 18.10 15.69
C GLY A 217 17.16 19.48 15.76
N SER A 218 16.36 20.52 15.53
CA SER A 218 16.78 21.90 15.80
C SER A 218 16.83 22.14 17.31
N PRO A 219 17.84 22.86 17.85
CA PRO A 219 17.85 23.29 19.24
C PRO A 219 16.62 24.13 19.63
N THR A 220 15.96 24.77 18.66
CA THR A 220 14.79 25.64 18.83
C THR A 220 13.47 24.97 18.48
N GLU A 221 13.45 23.66 18.20
CA GLU A 221 12.27 22.95 17.68
C GLU A 221 11.02 23.13 18.57
N LYS A 222 11.22 23.15 19.89
CA LYS A 222 10.16 23.38 20.87
C LYS A 222 9.59 24.80 20.77
N GLU A 223 10.44 25.81 20.79
CA GLU A 223 10.06 27.22 20.71
C GLU A 223 9.39 27.53 19.38
N ASP A 224 9.91 26.98 18.29
CA ASP A 224 9.38 27.11 16.94
C ASP A 224 7.97 26.50 16.84
N CYS A 225 7.74 25.32 17.44
CA CYS A 225 6.42 24.71 17.55
C CYS A 225 5.43 25.65 18.27
N ILE A 226 5.78 26.13 19.47
CA ILE A 226 4.91 27.01 20.27
C ILE A 226 4.55 28.28 19.49
N LYS A 227 5.56 28.93 18.88
CA LYS A 227 5.38 30.13 18.09
C LYS A 227 4.45 29.90 16.91
N TYR A 228 4.63 28.80 16.17
CA TYR A 228 3.80 28.44 15.02
C TYR A 228 2.34 28.20 15.43
N ILE A 229 2.11 27.44 16.51
CA ILE A 229 0.74 27.18 16.99
C ILE A 229 0.05 28.46 17.45
N ASN A 230 0.74 29.32 18.18
CA ASN A 230 0.18 30.61 18.61
C ASN A 230 -0.17 31.51 17.41
N GLN A 231 0.60 31.48 16.32
CA GLN A 231 0.26 32.18 15.09
C GLN A 231 -0.99 31.62 14.40
N ILE A 232 -1.27 30.31 14.52
CA ILE A 232 -2.48 29.68 13.97
C ILE A 232 -3.71 29.97 14.83
N ILE A 233 -3.56 30.05 16.15
CA ILE A 233 -4.66 30.35 17.08
C ILE A 233 -5.14 31.79 16.92
N ASN A 234 -4.23 32.72 16.69
CA ASN A 234 -4.50 34.16 16.58
C ASN A 234 -4.94 34.62 15.17
N LYS A 235 -5.17 33.68 14.25
CA LYS A 235 -5.73 33.92 12.90
C LYS A 235 -7.14 33.36 12.82
#